data_AF-A0A1J1LPM0-F1
#
_entry.id   AF-A0A1J1LPM0-F1
#
_cell.length_a   1.000
_cell.length_b   1.000
_cell.length_c   1.000
_cell.angle_alpha   90.00
_cell.angle_beta   90.00
_cell.angle_gamma   90.00
#
_symmetry.space_group_name_H-M   'P 1'
#
loop_
_entity.id
_entity.type
_entity.pdbx_description
1 polymer ?
#
loop_
_entity_poly.entity_id
_entity_poly.type
_entity_poly.pdbx_seq_one_letter_code
_entity_poly.pdbx_strand_id
1 'polypeptide(L)'
;MIIDLLLIGALGFLGSFGHCLGMCGPLTVAFSFSDESLPTRKIPFQFYLLLNLGRILSYALVGALIGGVGSVLIASGQMAGIGSFFRQGIAILTGILLIILGLAQINPTIFHRFPIIHPLSPQNLHHHLSKLMVNVSLQKHFFTPLLLGLIWGFIPCGFLYTAQIKAAETGNIGWGILTMLAFGLGTFPTMLGVGLLTGKFTADRRSQLFRLGGWITLLIGILTLLRTGNHVDYSGYGSLICLIVALIARPISRLWSQPLKYRRVFGVSAFILAVVHTVQMLDHTFQWNLTGFDFMIPQHQGGIIAGGLAFLLMVPLAITSFDKIQNQLGILWRRIHLLAVPAFILAVIHTLLIGSNYLGGFELTLMIKIRVALLLLLSLVVLLIRYQTVWSFFGLKKLYVAPLKQK
;
A
#
# COMPACT_ATOMS: atom_id res chain seq x y z
N MET A 1 20.41 14.38 7.51
CA MET A 1 20.97 13.22 8.26
C MET A 1 20.16 12.88 9.52
N ILE A 2 20.09 13.75 10.55
CA ILE A 2 19.26 13.47 11.74
C ILE A 2 17.77 13.37 11.38
N ILE A 3 17.29 14.26 10.51
CA ILE A 3 15.91 14.23 10.01
C ILE A 3 15.64 12.93 9.24
N ASP A 4 16.57 12.46 8.41
CA ASP A 4 16.44 11.18 7.70
C ASP A 4 16.31 9.99 8.64
N LEU A 5 17.12 9.95 9.71
CA LEU A 5 17.03 8.92 10.75
C LEU A 5 15.67 8.95 11.46
N LEU A 6 15.17 10.14 11.77
CA LEU A 6 13.86 10.31 12.39
C LEU A 6 12.75 9.84 11.45
N LEU A 7 12.80 10.21 10.17
CA LEU A 7 11.84 9.77 9.15
C LEU A 7 11.86 8.25 8.96
N ILE A 8 13.03 7.64 8.96
CA ILE A 8 13.19 6.17 8.86
C ILE A 8 12.68 5.47 10.12
N GLY A 9 12.94 6.02 11.30
CA GLY A 9 12.35 5.54 12.55
C GLY A 9 10.83 5.68 12.58
N ALA A 10 10.28 6.80 12.11
CA ALA A 10 8.84 7.01 11.97
C ALA A 10 8.22 6.04 10.96
N LEU A 11 8.91 5.76 9.85
CA LEU A 11 8.51 4.75 8.87
C LEU A 11 8.50 3.35 9.49
N GLY A 12 9.49 3.01 10.31
CA GLY A 12 9.52 1.77 11.09
C GLY A 12 8.33 1.66 12.06
N PHE A 13 8.02 2.74 12.78
CA PHE A 13 6.89 2.79 13.72
C PHE A 13 5.53 2.69 13.01
N LEU A 14 5.25 3.58 12.07
CA LEU A 14 3.97 3.66 11.35
C LEU A 14 3.75 2.45 10.44
N GLY A 15 4.78 2.01 9.73
CA GLY A 15 4.72 0.83 8.87
C GLY A 15 4.43 -0.45 9.67
N SER A 16 4.79 -0.47 10.96
CA SER A 16 4.60 -1.66 11.79
C SER A 16 3.17 -1.88 12.28
N PHE A 17 2.35 -0.83 12.41
CA PHE A 17 0.98 -0.93 12.93
C PHE A 17 0.00 -1.72 12.04
N GLY A 18 0.31 -1.94 10.77
CA GLY A 18 -0.58 -2.69 9.86
C GLY A 18 -0.02 -4.05 9.46
N HIS A 19 1.13 -4.02 8.81
CA HIS A 19 1.77 -5.20 8.23
C HIS A 19 2.39 -6.10 9.30
N CYS A 20 3.11 -5.50 10.22
CA CYS A 20 3.85 -6.20 11.26
C CYS A 20 2.88 -6.78 12.31
N LEU A 21 1.83 -6.03 12.67
CA LEU A 21 0.70 -6.54 13.46
C LEU A 21 0.05 -7.79 12.85
N GLY A 22 -0.20 -7.78 11.54
CA GLY A 22 -0.88 -8.86 10.85
C GLY A 22 0.00 -10.07 10.52
N MET A 23 1.26 -9.89 10.12
CA MET A 23 2.15 -10.98 9.72
C MET A 23 3.00 -11.52 10.88
N CYS A 24 3.54 -10.62 11.69
CA CYS A 24 4.51 -10.96 12.73
C CYS A 24 3.84 -11.38 14.03
N GLY A 25 2.69 -10.79 14.34
CA GLY A 25 1.91 -11.12 15.54
C GLY A 25 1.66 -12.62 15.69
N PRO A 26 1.06 -13.31 14.71
CA PRO A 26 0.80 -14.75 14.82
C PRO A 26 2.06 -15.62 14.95
N LEU A 27 3.17 -15.25 14.30
CA LEU A 27 4.44 -15.97 14.41
C LEU A 27 5.08 -15.83 15.79
N THR A 28 5.12 -14.61 16.33
CA THR A 28 5.65 -14.36 17.69
C THR A 28 4.88 -15.14 18.74
N VAL A 29 3.56 -15.26 18.56
CA VAL A 29 2.67 -16.02 19.44
C VAL A 29 2.88 -17.54 19.26
N ALA A 30 3.01 -18.03 18.03
CA ALA A 30 3.27 -19.45 17.76
C ALA A 30 4.56 -19.93 18.44
N PHE A 31 5.65 -19.15 18.33
CA PHE A 31 6.92 -19.47 19.00
C PHE A 31 6.84 -19.38 20.53
N SER A 32 5.97 -18.51 21.05
CA SER A 32 5.77 -18.39 22.50
C SER A 32 4.99 -19.56 23.11
N PHE A 33 4.24 -20.32 22.29
CA PHE A 33 3.47 -21.49 22.72
C PHE A 33 4.22 -22.83 22.55
N SER A 34 5.39 -22.83 21.89
CA SER A 34 6.23 -24.03 21.76
C SER A 34 7.01 -24.39 23.04
N ASP A 35 6.95 -23.54 24.07
CA ASP A 35 7.56 -23.78 25.38
C ASP A 35 6.51 -24.33 26.37
N GLU A 36 6.36 -25.66 26.41
CA GLU A 36 5.44 -26.36 27.32
C GLU A 36 5.84 -26.27 28.81
N SER A 37 7.00 -25.69 29.14
CA SER A 37 7.52 -25.69 30.52
C SER A 37 7.02 -24.53 31.39
N LEU A 38 6.29 -23.57 30.83
CA LEU A 38 5.80 -22.40 31.55
C LEU A 38 4.35 -22.62 32.03
N PRO A 39 4.10 -22.78 33.34
CA PRO A 39 2.76 -22.92 33.86
C PRO A 39 1.97 -21.63 33.61
N THR A 40 0.79 -21.78 33.00
CA THR A 40 -0.33 -20.84 32.99
C THR A 40 0.02 -19.34 32.82
N ARG A 41 -0.18 -18.88 31.57
CA ARG A 41 -0.82 -17.59 31.21
C ARG A 41 0.03 -16.31 31.15
N LYS A 42 1.36 -16.34 31.31
CA LYS A 42 2.21 -15.16 31.04
C LYS A 42 3.51 -15.54 30.32
N ILE A 43 3.54 -15.30 29.02
CA ILE A 43 4.79 -15.30 28.25
C ILE A 43 5.68 -14.16 28.81
N PRO A 44 6.94 -14.42 29.21
CA PRO A 44 7.76 -13.43 29.87
C PRO A 44 8.12 -12.30 28.90
N PHE A 45 8.03 -11.05 29.37
CA PHE A 45 8.46 -9.85 28.65
C PHE A 45 9.87 -9.98 28.06
N GLN A 46 10.73 -10.74 28.76
CA GLN A 46 12.09 -11.08 28.33
C GLN A 46 12.13 -11.78 26.96
N PHE A 47 11.20 -12.70 26.67
CA PHE A 47 11.15 -13.41 25.38
C PHE A 47 10.99 -12.42 24.22
N TYR A 48 10.04 -11.48 24.34
CA TYR A 48 9.80 -10.47 23.31
C TYR A 48 10.96 -9.47 23.19
N LEU A 49 11.64 -9.17 24.30
CA LEU A 49 12.80 -8.29 24.30
C LEU A 49 13.97 -8.93 23.54
N LEU A 50 14.32 -10.18 23.87
CA LEU A 50 15.39 -10.92 23.19
C LEU A 50 15.07 -11.12 21.69
N LEU A 51 13.82 -11.43 21.36
CA LEU A 51 13.38 -11.59 19.97
C LEU A 51 13.57 -10.31 19.15
N ASN A 52 13.14 -9.16 19.66
CA ASN A 52 13.30 -7.90 18.94
C ASN A 52 14.75 -7.41 18.93
N LEU A 53 15.55 -7.72 19.96
CA LEU A 53 16.98 -7.44 19.96
C LEU A 53 17.68 -8.18 18.82
N GLY A 54 17.34 -9.46 18.61
CA GLY A 54 17.87 -10.25 17.50
C GLY A 54 17.53 -9.65 16.14
N ARG A 55 16.31 -9.13 15.97
CA ARG A 55 15.89 -8.44 14.74
C ARG A 55 16.65 -7.14 14.52
N ILE A 56 16.78 -6.29 15.54
CA ILE A 56 17.52 -5.04 15.43
C ILE A 56 18.98 -5.31 15.06
N LEU A 57 19.58 -6.35 15.65
CA LEU A 57 20.94 -6.78 15.31
C LEU A 57 21.04 -7.25 13.86
N SER A 58 20.10 -8.06 13.37
CA SER A 58 20.07 -8.46 11.96
C SER A 58 19.91 -7.27 11.00
N TYR A 59 19.08 -6.27 11.36
CA TYR A 59 18.90 -5.07 10.56
C TYR A 59 20.17 -4.23 10.52
N ALA A 60 20.87 -4.08 11.65
CA ALA A 60 22.16 -3.41 11.72
C ALA A 60 23.22 -4.10 10.84
N LEU A 61 23.30 -5.44 10.89
CA LEU A 61 24.21 -6.24 10.05
C LEU A 61 23.90 -6.05 8.56
N VAL A 62 22.63 -6.11 8.18
CA VAL A 62 22.19 -5.87 6.80
C VAL A 62 22.49 -4.42 6.37
N GLY A 63 22.31 -3.45 7.27
CA GLY A 63 22.66 -2.05 7.03
C GLY A 63 24.16 -1.83 6.82
N ALA A 64 25.01 -2.53 7.58
CA ALA A 64 26.45 -2.51 7.38
C ALA A 64 26.84 -3.04 5.99
N LEU A 65 26.29 -4.20 5.62
CA LEU A 65 26.55 -4.85 4.34
C LEU A 65 26.08 -3.99 3.17
N ILE A 66 24.83 -3.54 3.20
CA ILE A 66 24.22 -2.77 2.10
C ILE A 66 24.79 -1.35 2.04
N GLY A 67 25.11 -0.72 3.17
CA GLY A 67 25.79 0.58 3.19
C GLY A 67 27.21 0.51 2.63
N GLY A 68 27.94 -0.58 2.91
CA GLY A 68 29.26 -0.85 2.34
C GLY A 68 29.21 -1.19 0.85
N VAL A 69 28.29 -2.05 0.42
CA VAL A 69 28.04 -2.31 -1.01
C VAL A 69 27.59 -1.03 -1.73
N GLY A 70 26.82 -0.19 -1.02
CA GLY A 70 26.37 1.12 -1.47
C GLY A 70 27.51 2.07 -1.80
N SER A 71 28.59 2.07 -1.01
CA SER A 71 29.76 2.91 -1.25
C SER A 71 30.45 2.57 -2.58
N VAL A 72 30.54 1.27 -2.91
CA VAL A 72 31.15 0.76 -4.15
C VAL A 72 30.24 1.05 -5.36
N LEU A 73 28.93 0.92 -5.20
CA LEU A 73 27.94 1.17 -6.25
C LEU A 73 27.77 2.67 -6.58
N ILE A 74 27.91 3.55 -5.59
CA ILE A 74 27.93 5.00 -5.79
C ILE A 74 29.24 5.41 -6.47
N ALA A 75 30.38 4.86 -6.02
CA ALA A 75 31.69 5.12 -6.62
C ALA A 75 31.80 4.63 -8.08
N SER A 76 31.07 3.57 -8.45
CA SER A 76 31.01 3.05 -9.82
C SER A 76 29.94 3.73 -10.71
N GLY A 77 29.23 4.74 -10.20
CA GLY A 77 28.21 5.50 -10.95
C GLY A 77 26.91 4.74 -11.24
N GLN A 78 26.82 3.45 -10.90
CA GLN A 78 25.66 2.58 -11.17
C GLN A 78 24.43 2.92 -10.30
N MET A 79 24.63 3.60 -9.17
CA MET A 79 23.56 4.13 -8.31
C MET A 79 23.37 5.65 -8.39
N ALA A 80 24.14 6.36 -9.22
CA ALA A 80 24.01 7.80 -9.38
C ALA A 80 22.82 8.13 -10.32
N GLY A 81 21.62 8.20 -9.75
CA GLY A 81 20.43 8.67 -10.47
C GLY A 81 19.11 8.14 -9.92
N ILE A 82 18.09 8.99 -9.93
CA ILE A 82 16.71 8.71 -9.47
C ILE A 82 16.03 7.60 -10.32
N GLY A 83 16.61 7.24 -11.48
CA GLY A 83 16.13 6.21 -12.40
C GLY A 83 17.07 5.01 -12.64
N SER A 84 17.97 4.66 -11.70
CA SER A 84 18.86 3.50 -11.88
C SER A 84 18.07 2.19 -12.08
N PHE A 85 18.38 1.45 -13.14
CA PHE A 85 17.80 0.14 -13.49
C PHE A 85 17.86 -0.84 -12.32
N PHE A 86 18.90 -0.77 -11.49
CA PHE A 86 19.09 -1.65 -10.35
C PHE A 86 18.10 -1.36 -9.22
N ARG A 87 17.91 -0.09 -8.86
CA ARG A 87 16.91 0.34 -7.85
C ARG A 87 15.50 0.00 -8.31
N GLN A 88 15.25 0.16 -9.61
CA GLN A 88 13.98 -0.17 -10.25
C GLN A 88 13.71 -1.68 -10.24
N GLY A 89 14.70 -2.49 -10.63
CA GLY A 89 14.59 -3.94 -10.64
C GLY A 89 14.30 -4.52 -9.25
N ILE A 90 14.99 -4.05 -8.21
CA ILE A 90 14.77 -4.55 -6.85
C ILE A 90 13.40 -4.09 -6.30
N ALA A 91 12.94 -2.88 -6.63
CA ALA A 91 11.62 -2.41 -6.21
C ALA A 91 10.48 -3.14 -6.94
N ILE A 92 10.64 -3.49 -8.23
CA ILE A 92 9.72 -4.37 -8.97
C ILE A 92 9.68 -5.76 -8.33
N LEU A 93 10.85 -6.36 -8.09
CA LEU A 93 10.95 -7.67 -7.45
C LEU A 93 10.25 -7.69 -6.08
N THR A 94 10.51 -6.67 -5.27
CA THR A 94 9.92 -6.53 -3.93
C THR A 94 8.41 -6.32 -3.99
N GLY A 95 7.93 -5.47 -4.90
CA GLY A 95 6.49 -5.23 -5.06
C GLY A 95 5.73 -6.48 -5.51
N ILE A 96 6.27 -7.25 -6.48
CA ILE A 96 5.70 -8.53 -6.90
C ILE A 96 5.67 -9.51 -5.71
N LEU A 97 6.77 -9.64 -4.98
CA LEU A 97 6.86 -10.54 -3.83
C LEU A 97 5.83 -10.19 -2.75
N LEU A 98 5.65 -8.91 -2.43
CA LEU A 98 4.64 -8.44 -1.45
C LEU A 98 3.21 -8.69 -1.90
N ILE A 99 2.92 -8.57 -3.21
CA ILE A 99 1.61 -8.92 -3.76
C ILE A 99 1.36 -10.42 -3.59
N ILE A 100 2.34 -11.25 -3.93
CA ILE A 100 2.25 -12.71 -3.78
C ILE A 100 2.02 -13.10 -2.31
N LEU A 101 2.81 -12.56 -1.38
CA LEU A 101 2.68 -12.82 0.05
C LEU A 101 1.35 -12.29 0.61
N GLY A 102 0.91 -11.10 0.19
CA GLY A 102 -0.37 -10.52 0.58
C GLY A 102 -1.56 -11.36 0.12
N LEU A 103 -1.55 -11.82 -1.13
CA LEU A 103 -2.59 -12.72 -1.67
C LEU A 103 -2.62 -14.07 -0.94
N ALA A 104 -1.45 -14.65 -0.65
CA ALA A 104 -1.34 -15.88 0.12
C ALA A 104 -1.92 -15.73 1.54
N GLN A 105 -1.73 -14.55 2.16
CA GLN A 105 -2.24 -14.24 3.49
C GLN A 105 -3.75 -13.96 3.52
N ILE A 106 -4.32 -13.39 2.45
CA ILE A 106 -5.76 -13.12 2.31
C ILE A 106 -6.55 -14.41 2.07
N ASN A 107 -6.07 -15.26 1.16
CA ASN A 107 -6.73 -16.51 0.82
C ASN A 107 -5.70 -17.63 0.54
N PRO A 108 -5.47 -18.53 1.52
CA PRO A 108 -4.53 -19.65 1.39
C PRO A 108 -4.89 -20.63 0.26
N THR A 109 -6.16 -20.65 -0.18
CA THR A 109 -6.63 -21.58 -1.23
C THR A 109 -6.30 -21.13 -2.65
N ILE A 110 -5.95 -19.85 -2.86
CA ILE A 110 -5.60 -19.32 -4.18
C ILE A 110 -4.30 -19.93 -4.72
N PHE A 111 -3.36 -20.27 -3.85
CA PHE A 111 -2.07 -20.85 -4.24
C PHE A 111 -2.15 -22.33 -4.63
N HIS A 112 -3.16 -23.07 -4.16
CA HIS A 112 -3.39 -24.46 -4.56
C HIS A 112 -3.89 -24.58 -6.01
N ARG A 113 -4.33 -23.48 -6.65
CA ARG A 113 -4.99 -23.49 -7.95
C ARG A 113 -4.14 -22.99 -9.12
N PHE A 114 -2.96 -22.42 -8.87
CA PHE A 114 -2.04 -21.96 -9.91
C PHE A 114 -0.81 -22.90 -10.00
N PRO A 115 -0.81 -23.90 -10.91
CA PRO A 115 0.30 -24.85 -11.08
C PRO A 115 1.61 -24.20 -11.58
N ILE A 116 1.56 -22.94 -12.05
CA ILE A 116 2.70 -22.22 -12.65
C ILE A 116 3.60 -21.54 -11.59
N ILE A 117 3.16 -21.43 -10.33
CA ILE A 117 3.98 -20.89 -9.22
C ILE A 117 4.71 -22.01 -8.45
N HIS A 118 4.49 -23.26 -8.86
CA HIS A 118 5.19 -24.44 -8.35
C HIS A 118 6.71 -24.54 -8.71
N PRO A 119 7.29 -23.84 -9.72
CA PRO A 119 8.72 -23.92 -10.00
C PRO A 119 9.57 -22.94 -9.17
N LEU A 120 8.95 -22.01 -8.42
CA LEU A 120 9.63 -21.07 -7.52
C LEU A 120 9.40 -21.37 -6.03
N SER A 121 8.77 -22.50 -5.72
CA SER A 121 8.97 -23.15 -4.42
C SER A 121 10.12 -24.12 -4.59
N PRO A 122 11.38 -23.76 -4.28
CA PRO A 122 12.35 -24.78 -3.96
C PRO A 122 11.79 -25.49 -2.73
N GLN A 123 11.09 -26.61 -2.96
CA GLN A 123 10.55 -27.50 -1.94
C GLN A 123 11.63 -27.86 -0.90
N ASN A 124 12.91 -27.73 -1.27
CA ASN A 124 14.04 -27.94 -0.38
C ASN A 124 14.40 -26.73 0.49
N LEU A 125 14.36 -25.48 0.00
CA LEU A 125 14.83 -24.31 0.77
C LEU A 125 13.78 -23.80 1.75
N HIS A 126 12.52 -23.68 1.33
CA HIS A 126 11.43 -23.33 2.24
C HIS A 126 11.23 -24.40 3.32
N HIS A 127 11.37 -25.69 2.95
CA HIS A 127 11.30 -26.77 3.92
C HIS A 127 12.52 -26.81 4.84
N HIS A 128 13.74 -26.52 4.36
CA HIS A 128 14.92 -26.38 5.23
C HIS A 128 14.81 -25.18 6.17
N LEU A 129 14.40 -24.00 5.69
CA LEU A 129 14.25 -22.81 6.53
C LEU A 129 13.14 -22.98 7.56
N SER A 130 11.98 -23.54 7.18
CA SER A 130 10.91 -23.84 8.13
C SER A 130 11.32 -24.91 9.14
N LYS A 131 12.02 -25.96 8.70
CA LYS A 131 12.54 -27.01 9.59
C LYS A 131 13.63 -26.50 10.52
N LEU A 132 14.50 -25.60 10.06
CA LEU A 132 15.47 -24.88 10.90
C LEU A 132 14.77 -23.99 11.93
N MET A 133 13.78 -23.18 11.52
CA MET A 133 13.02 -22.33 12.44
C MET A 133 12.25 -23.15 13.47
N VAL A 134 11.65 -24.27 13.08
CA VAL A 134 10.95 -25.19 14.00
C VAL A 134 11.94 -25.89 14.92
N ASN A 135 13.06 -26.44 14.41
CA ASN A 135 14.07 -27.09 15.22
C ASN A 135 14.69 -26.13 16.25
N VAL A 136 14.99 -24.89 15.84
CA VAL A 136 15.49 -23.85 16.74
C VAL A 136 14.42 -23.46 17.76
N SER A 137 13.16 -23.33 17.35
CA SER A 137 12.04 -23.05 18.26
C SER A 137 11.78 -24.14 19.30
N LEU A 138 12.22 -25.38 19.04
CA LEU A 138 12.11 -26.50 19.98
C LEU A 138 13.29 -26.58 20.96
N GLN A 139 14.35 -25.79 20.75
CA GLN A 139 15.49 -25.74 21.67
C GLN A 139 15.16 -24.90 22.90
N LYS A 140 15.36 -25.48 24.10
CA LYS A 140 15.04 -24.88 25.40
C LYS A 140 16.07 -23.85 25.91
N HIS A 141 16.92 -23.31 25.04
CA HIS A 141 17.96 -22.37 25.46
C HIS A 141 17.44 -20.94 25.65
N PHE A 142 18.01 -20.22 26.62
CA PHE A 142 17.70 -18.81 26.88
C PHE A 142 17.91 -17.90 25.65
N PHE A 143 18.83 -18.25 24.74
CA PHE A 143 19.13 -17.50 23.52
C PHE A 143 18.24 -17.86 22.31
N THR A 144 17.35 -18.85 22.43
CA THR A 144 16.44 -19.25 21.35
C THR A 144 15.61 -18.07 20.78
N PRO A 145 15.05 -17.15 21.59
CA PRO A 145 14.29 -16.02 21.07
C PRO A 145 15.19 -15.04 20.29
N LEU A 146 16.43 -14.84 20.74
CA LEU A 146 17.41 -13.99 20.06
C LEU A 146 17.76 -14.56 18.67
N LEU A 147 18.01 -15.87 18.59
CA LEU A 147 18.30 -16.57 17.33
C LEU A 147 17.11 -16.55 16.37
N LEU A 148 15.90 -16.78 16.87
CA LEU A 148 14.68 -16.65 16.08
C LEU A 148 14.55 -15.23 15.52
N GLY A 149 14.86 -14.21 16.33
CA GLY A 149 14.84 -12.81 15.93
C GLY A 149 15.86 -12.49 14.84
N LEU A 150 17.07 -13.05 14.95
CA LEU A 150 18.14 -12.92 13.97
C LEU A 150 17.71 -13.51 12.62
N ILE A 151 17.25 -14.75 12.60
CA ILE A 151 16.79 -15.43 11.37
C ILE A 151 15.61 -14.67 10.76
N TRP A 152 14.67 -14.25 11.61
CA TRP A 152 13.43 -13.64 11.15
C TRP A 152 13.62 -12.23 10.61
N GLY A 153 14.61 -11.47 11.11
CA GLY A 153 14.92 -10.15 10.57
C GLY A 153 15.56 -10.16 9.17
N PHE A 154 15.96 -11.32 8.63
CA PHE A 154 16.36 -11.43 7.23
C PHE A 154 15.17 -11.53 6.25
N ILE A 155 13.94 -11.70 6.75
CA ILE A 155 12.77 -11.77 5.86
C ILE A 155 12.46 -10.37 5.31
N PRO A 156 12.55 -10.15 3.98
CA PRO A 156 12.31 -8.85 3.39
C PRO A 156 10.83 -8.48 3.47
N CYS A 157 10.54 -7.23 3.84
CA CYS A 157 9.22 -6.62 3.72
C CYS A 157 9.34 -5.23 3.07
N GLY A 158 8.25 -4.68 2.54
CA GLY A 158 8.28 -3.42 1.78
C GLY A 158 8.89 -2.25 2.54
N PHE A 159 8.57 -2.12 3.83
CA PHE A 159 9.13 -1.08 4.70
C PHE A 159 10.61 -1.31 5.00
N LEU A 160 11.01 -2.56 5.26
CA LEU A 160 12.41 -2.92 5.46
C LEU A 160 13.22 -2.61 4.19
N TYR A 161 12.66 -2.88 3.02
CA TYR A 161 13.30 -2.56 1.74
C TYR A 161 13.49 -1.06 1.54
N THR A 162 12.48 -0.23 1.85
CA THR A 162 12.65 1.24 1.79
C THR A 162 13.77 1.74 2.70
N ALA A 163 13.93 1.14 3.89
CA ALA A 163 15.03 1.45 4.79
C ALA A 163 16.38 0.94 4.27
N GLN A 164 16.42 -0.25 3.66
CA GLN A 164 17.63 -0.83 3.05
C GLN A 164 18.12 -0.02 1.84
N ILE A 165 17.22 0.46 0.98
CA ILE A 165 17.60 1.37 -0.11
C ILE A 165 18.20 2.65 0.46
N LYS A 166 17.53 3.25 1.46
CA LYS A 166 18.05 4.48 2.09
C LYS A 166 19.41 4.24 2.74
N ALA A 167 19.61 3.07 3.35
CA ALA A 167 20.91 2.66 3.89
C ALA A 167 21.97 2.50 2.78
N ALA A 168 21.61 1.93 1.62
CA ALA A 168 22.49 1.85 0.45
C ALA A 168 22.88 3.23 -0.08
N GLU A 169 21.91 4.16 -0.15
CA GLU A 169 22.11 5.54 -0.59
C GLU A 169 23.08 6.32 0.33
N THR A 170 23.24 5.92 1.60
CA THR A 170 24.20 6.59 2.48
C THR A 170 25.65 6.40 2.05
N GLY A 171 25.95 5.36 1.26
CA GLY A 171 27.29 5.08 0.75
C GLY A 171 28.36 4.89 1.83
N ASN A 172 27.97 4.58 3.06
CA ASN A 172 28.87 4.42 4.20
C ASN A 172 28.35 3.35 5.15
N ILE A 173 29.24 2.46 5.61
CA ILE A 173 28.89 1.35 6.52
C ILE A 173 28.26 1.87 7.82
N GLY A 174 28.84 2.90 8.44
CA GLY A 174 28.36 3.47 9.70
C GLY A 174 26.98 4.11 9.58
N TRP A 175 26.75 4.88 8.52
CA TRP A 175 25.44 5.47 8.26
C TRP A 175 24.39 4.46 7.80
N GLY A 176 24.80 3.39 7.11
CA GLY A 176 23.95 2.25 6.79
C GLY A 176 23.49 1.51 8.04
N ILE A 177 24.40 1.25 9.00
CA ILE A 177 24.07 0.69 10.32
C ILE A 177 23.08 1.59 11.05
N LEU A 178 23.38 2.89 11.15
CA LEU A 178 22.56 3.83 11.92
C LEU A 178 21.15 3.98 11.33
N THR A 179 21.04 3.99 10.01
CA THR A 179 19.75 4.01 9.30
C THR A 179 18.89 2.79 9.64
N MET A 180 19.49 1.60 9.60
CA MET A 180 18.77 0.37 9.90
C MET A 180 18.49 0.18 11.40
N LEU A 181 19.36 0.70 12.27
CA LEU A 181 19.11 0.79 13.71
C LEU A 181 17.93 1.71 14.00
N ALA A 182 17.86 2.88 13.37
CA ALA A 182 16.73 3.80 13.53
C ALA A 182 15.41 3.15 13.09
N PHE A 183 15.42 2.45 11.95
CA PHE A 183 14.28 1.65 11.49
C PHE A 183 13.89 0.58 12.54
N GLY A 184 14.86 -0.24 12.98
CA GLY A 184 14.65 -1.30 13.96
C GLY A 184 14.08 -0.80 15.29
N LEU A 185 14.64 0.27 15.83
CA LEU A 185 14.15 0.95 17.03
C LEU A 185 12.74 1.53 16.82
N GLY A 186 12.42 2.03 15.62
CA GLY A 186 11.08 2.45 15.26
C GLY A 186 10.06 1.30 15.30
N THR A 187 10.44 0.11 14.83
CA THR A 187 9.57 -1.08 14.88
C THR A 187 9.39 -1.64 16.30
N PHE A 188 10.36 -1.42 17.20
CA PHE A 188 10.42 -2.05 18.52
C PHE A 188 9.19 -1.80 19.41
N PRO A 189 8.74 -0.54 19.66
CA PRO A 189 7.58 -0.27 20.51
C PRO A 189 6.31 -0.96 20.01
N THR A 190 6.11 -0.96 18.68
CA THR A 190 4.93 -1.57 18.08
C THR A 190 4.96 -3.09 18.25
N MET A 191 6.08 -3.74 17.94
CA MET A 191 6.24 -5.20 18.02
C MET A 191 6.15 -5.72 19.45
N LEU A 192 6.71 -4.98 20.41
CA LEU A 192 6.54 -5.27 21.82
C LEU A 192 5.07 -5.15 22.25
N GLY A 193 4.40 -4.07 21.83
CA GLY A 193 2.96 -3.89 22.05
C GLY A 193 2.12 -5.02 21.45
N VAL A 194 2.43 -5.45 20.23
CA VAL A 194 1.77 -6.58 19.56
C VAL A 194 1.93 -7.86 20.35
N GLY A 195 3.17 -8.21 20.73
CA GLY A 195 3.46 -9.44 21.47
C GLY A 195 2.66 -9.51 22.78
N LEU A 196 2.61 -8.40 23.52
CA LEU A 196 1.87 -8.31 24.78
C LEU A 196 0.35 -8.33 24.62
N LEU A 197 -0.19 -7.75 23.54
CA LEU A 197 -1.63 -7.63 23.31
C LEU A 197 -2.25 -8.84 22.60
N THR A 198 -1.52 -9.48 21.68
CA THR A 198 -2.03 -10.62 20.89
C THR A 198 -2.28 -11.87 21.74
N GLY A 199 -1.53 -12.04 22.84
CA GLY A 199 -1.79 -13.06 23.85
C GLY A 199 -3.19 -12.98 24.48
N LYS A 200 -3.82 -11.79 24.46
CA LYS A 200 -5.18 -11.57 25.00
C LYS A 200 -6.31 -11.77 23.99
N PHE A 201 -6.01 -11.93 22.70
CA PHE A 201 -7.04 -12.08 21.65
C PHE A 201 -7.40 -13.54 21.38
N THR A 202 -8.69 -13.81 21.19
CA THR A 202 -9.23 -15.12 20.76
C THR A 202 -8.73 -15.50 19.37
N ALA A 203 -8.64 -16.79 19.07
CA ALA A 203 -8.16 -17.33 17.79
C ALA A 203 -8.85 -16.69 16.56
N ASP A 204 -10.15 -16.40 16.63
CA ASP A 204 -10.90 -15.76 15.53
C ASP A 204 -10.43 -14.34 15.24
N ARG A 205 -10.18 -13.53 16.28
CA ARG A 205 -9.66 -12.16 16.11
C ARG A 205 -8.23 -12.16 15.59
N ARG A 206 -7.43 -13.17 15.96
CA ARG A 206 -6.08 -13.37 15.41
C ARG A 206 -6.12 -13.71 13.92
N SER A 207 -7.03 -14.60 13.51
CA SER A 207 -7.25 -14.95 12.10
C SER A 207 -7.71 -13.75 11.26
N GLN A 208 -8.62 -12.93 11.80
CA GLN A 208 -9.05 -11.69 11.16
C GLN A 208 -7.91 -10.67 11.03
N LEU A 209 -7.07 -10.52 12.06
CA LEU A 209 -5.90 -9.63 12.04
C LEU A 209 -4.85 -10.11 11.01
N PHE A 210 -4.63 -11.41 10.90
CA PHE A 210 -3.75 -12.00 9.88
C PHE A 210 -4.27 -11.69 8.46
N ARG A 211 -5.56 -11.89 8.19
CA ARG A 211 -6.17 -11.54 6.88
C ARG A 211 -6.11 -10.04 6.58
N LEU A 212 -6.30 -9.19 7.59
CA LEU A 212 -6.19 -7.73 7.47
C LEU A 212 -4.74 -7.32 7.14
N GLY A 213 -3.75 -7.95 7.77
CA GLY A 213 -2.34 -7.83 7.42
C GLY A 213 -2.05 -8.17 5.96
N GLY A 214 -2.71 -9.21 5.43
CA GLY A 214 -2.62 -9.60 4.03
C GLY A 214 -3.09 -8.52 3.07
N TRP A 215 -4.24 -7.88 3.35
CA TRP A 215 -4.74 -6.75 2.57
C TRP A 215 -3.81 -5.54 2.61
N ILE A 216 -3.24 -5.22 3.78
CA ILE A 216 -2.27 -4.14 3.94
C ILE A 216 -0.98 -4.45 3.15
N THR A 217 -0.48 -5.68 3.24
CA THR A 217 0.72 -6.13 2.51
C THR A 217 0.51 -6.10 1.00
N LEU A 218 -0.65 -6.57 0.53
CA LEU A 218 -1.05 -6.49 -0.87
C LEU A 218 -1.08 -5.04 -1.35
N LEU A 219 -1.68 -4.14 -0.57
CA LEU A 219 -1.73 -2.71 -0.89
C LEU A 219 -0.34 -2.10 -0.97
N ILE A 220 0.55 -2.40 0.00
CA ILE A 220 1.94 -1.94 -0.01
C ILE A 220 2.70 -2.48 -1.23
N GLY A 221 2.51 -3.75 -1.58
CA GLY A 221 3.12 -4.36 -2.76
C GLY A 221 2.68 -3.70 -4.06
N ILE A 222 1.37 -3.46 -4.21
CA ILE A 222 0.79 -2.71 -5.33
C ILE A 222 1.40 -1.30 -5.36
N LEU A 223 1.37 -0.55 -4.25
CA LEU A 223 1.95 0.80 -4.19
C LEU A 223 3.45 0.82 -4.52
N THR A 224 4.20 -0.21 -4.12
CA THR A 224 5.64 -0.34 -4.40
C THR A 224 5.90 -0.56 -5.89
N LEU A 225 5.11 -1.42 -6.55
CA LEU A 225 5.18 -1.58 -8.01
C LEU A 225 4.78 -0.31 -8.75
N LEU A 226 3.72 0.33 -8.29
CA LEU A 226 3.22 1.58 -8.87
C LEU A 226 4.21 2.74 -8.68
N ARG A 227 5.08 2.71 -7.68
CA ARG A 227 6.13 3.74 -7.50
C ARG A 227 7.30 3.60 -8.47
N THR A 228 7.47 2.44 -9.11
CA THR A 228 8.75 2.03 -9.69
C THR A 228 8.86 2.30 -11.19
N GLY A 229 7.78 2.56 -11.94
CA GLY A 229 7.84 2.85 -13.38
C GLY A 229 7.98 4.35 -13.68
N ASN A 230 8.76 4.69 -14.71
CA ASN A 230 8.84 6.01 -15.38
C ASN A 230 7.59 6.88 -15.13
N HIS A 231 7.77 8.09 -14.57
CA HIS A 231 6.75 9.07 -14.21
C HIS A 231 5.41 8.93 -14.96
N VAL A 232 4.57 8.03 -14.46
CA VAL A 232 3.16 7.90 -14.79
C VAL A 232 2.47 8.00 -13.43
N ASP A 233 1.58 8.96 -13.26
CA ASP A 233 0.94 9.25 -11.97
C ASP A 233 -0.07 8.15 -11.59
N TYR A 234 0.42 6.99 -11.19
CA TYR A 234 -0.39 5.80 -10.90
C TYR A 234 -1.32 6.00 -9.70
N SER A 235 -0.97 6.85 -8.73
CA SER A 235 -1.86 7.25 -7.64
C SER A 235 -3.06 8.04 -8.15
N GLY A 236 -2.86 8.91 -9.15
CA GLY A 236 -3.91 9.65 -9.85
C GLY A 236 -4.82 8.72 -10.67
N TYR A 237 -4.23 7.86 -11.52
CA TYR A 237 -5.01 6.89 -12.32
C TYR A 237 -5.75 5.88 -11.42
N GLY A 238 -5.11 5.40 -10.35
CA GLY A 238 -5.72 4.49 -9.38
C GLY A 238 -6.91 5.13 -8.65
N SER A 239 -6.80 6.41 -8.26
CA SER A 239 -7.90 7.19 -7.70
C SER A 239 -9.07 7.28 -8.69
N LEU A 240 -8.80 7.64 -9.94
CA LEU A 240 -9.81 7.79 -10.98
C LEU A 240 -10.53 6.47 -11.29
N ILE A 241 -9.79 5.36 -11.42
CA ILE A 241 -10.36 4.03 -11.66
C ILE A 241 -11.25 3.60 -10.49
N CYS A 242 -10.79 3.78 -9.25
CA CYS A 242 -11.58 3.46 -8.06
C CYS A 242 -12.88 4.28 -8.01
N LEU A 243 -12.81 5.56 -8.38
CA LEU A 243 -13.98 6.45 -8.46
C LEU A 243 -14.96 6.00 -9.56
N ILE A 244 -14.46 5.61 -10.73
CA ILE A 244 -15.25 5.03 -11.83
C ILE A 244 -15.98 3.76 -11.37
N VAL A 245 -15.26 2.82 -10.75
CA VAL A 245 -15.85 1.57 -10.25
C VAL A 245 -16.93 1.87 -9.21
N ALA A 246 -16.70 2.81 -8.29
CA ALA A 246 -17.68 3.21 -7.29
C ALA A 246 -18.96 3.85 -7.88
N LEU A 247 -18.84 4.54 -9.03
CA LEU A 247 -19.94 5.16 -9.75
C LEU A 247 -20.76 4.15 -10.58
N ILE A 248 -20.10 3.19 -11.24
CA ILE A 248 -20.77 2.16 -12.05
C ILE A 248 -21.35 1.03 -11.18
N ALA A 249 -20.83 0.81 -9.96
CA ALA A 249 -21.20 -0.32 -9.11
C ALA A 249 -22.71 -0.55 -8.93
N ARG A 250 -23.51 0.51 -8.86
CA ARG A 250 -24.98 0.42 -8.72
C ARG A 250 -25.70 0.12 -10.05
N PRO A 251 -25.53 0.91 -11.13
CA PRO A 251 -26.22 0.63 -12.39
C PRO A 251 -25.88 -0.74 -12.98
N ILE A 252 -24.66 -1.26 -12.77
CA ILE A 252 -24.25 -2.58 -13.28
C ILE A 252 -24.61 -3.76 -12.36
N SER A 253 -25.15 -3.49 -11.17
CA SER A 253 -25.25 -4.50 -10.10
C SER A 253 -26.07 -5.76 -10.44
N ARG A 254 -27.00 -5.69 -11.40
CA ARG A 254 -27.73 -6.85 -11.91
C ARG A 254 -26.90 -7.75 -12.82
N LEU A 255 -25.93 -7.20 -13.54
CA LEU A 255 -24.98 -7.95 -14.37
C LEU A 255 -23.79 -8.43 -13.54
N TRP A 256 -23.29 -7.59 -12.64
CA TRP A 256 -22.15 -7.89 -11.79
C TRP A 256 -22.36 -7.31 -10.38
N SER A 257 -22.66 -8.18 -9.42
CA SER A 257 -23.04 -7.78 -8.06
C SER A 257 -21.87 -7.49 -7.11
N GLN A 258 -20.65 -7.95 -7.45
CA GLN A 258 -19.47 -7.81 -6.58
C GLN A 258 -19.05 -6.35 -6.34
N PRO A 259 -18.98 -5.46 -7.36
CA PRO A 259 -18.61 -4.05 -7.15
C PRO A 259 -19.57 -3.31 -6.22
N LEU A 260 -20.85 -3.71 -6.17
CA LEU A 260 -21.83 -3.09 -5.28
C LEU A 260 -21.54 -3.40 -3.80
N LYS A 261 -21.10 -4.63 -3.48
CA LYS A 261 -20.73 -5.04 -2.11
C LYS A 261 -19.56 -4.22 -1.57
N TYR A 262 -18.59 -3.92 -2.44
CA TYR A 262 -17.37 -3.20 -2.07
C TYR A 262 -17.38 -1.73 -2.50
N ARG A 263 -18.54 -1.18 -2.88
CA ARG A 263 -18.65 0.20 -3.39
C ARG A 263 -18.07 1.24 -2.44
N ARG A 264 -18.29 1.08 -1.13
CA ARG A 264 -17.74 1.97 -0.10
C ARG A 264 -16.21 1.90 -0.06
N VAL A 265 -15.66 0.68 -0.15
CA VAL A 265 -14.21 0.46 -0.18
C VAL A 265 -13.59 1.15 -1.39
N PHE A 266 -14.15 0.96 -2.59
CA PHE A 266 -13.66 1.66 -3.78
C PHE A 266 -13.75 3.19 -3.66
N GLY A 267 -14.82 3.74 -3.08
CA GLY A 267 -14.96 5.18 -2.85
C GLY A 267 -13.92 5.74 -1.86
N VAL A 268 -13.68 5.05 -0.74
CA VAL A 268 -12.68 5.47 0.26
C VAL A 268 -11.25 5.29 -0.28
N SER A 269 -10.99 4.19 -1.00
CA SER A 269 -9.70 3.97 -1.68
C SER A 269 -9.41 5.05 -2.72
N ALA A 270 -10.41 5.50 -3.48
CA ALA A 270 -10.25 6.62 -4.40
C ALA A 270 -9.80 7.89 -3.66
N PHE A 271 -10.42 8.21 -2.51
CA PHE A 271 -10.03 9.36 -1.70
C PHE A 271 -8.60 9.23 -1.14
N ILE A 272 -8.25 8.09 -0.56
CA ILE A 272 -6.91 7.86 0.00
C ILE A 272 -5.84 7.99 -1.11
N LEU A 273 -6.09 7.40 -2.28
CA LEU A 273 -5.18 7.51 -3.42
C LEU A 273 -5.09 8.95 -3.94
N ALA A 274 -6.19 9.72 -3.90
CA ALA A 274 -6.15 11.15 -4.21
C ALA A 274 -5.30 11.94 -3.21
N VAL A 275 -5.38 11.65 -1.90
CA VAL A 275 -4.50 12.26 -0.89
C VAL A 275 -3.04 11.96 -1.21
N VAL A 276 -2.72 10.68 -1.46
CA VAL A 276 -1.36 10.24 -1.79
C VAL A 276 -0.85 10.94 -3.05
N HIS A 277 -1.68 11.02 -4.09
CA HIS A 277 -1.36 11.74 -5.33
C HIS A 277 -1.06 13.22 -5.06
N THR A 278 -1.93 13.93 -4.32
CA THR A 278 -1.72 15.35 -4.02
C THR A 278 -0.45 15.58 -3.22
N VAL A 279 -0.17 14.75 -2.20
CA VAL A 279 1.06 14.87 -1.40
C VAL A 279 2.30 14.59 -2.24
N GLN A 280 2.26 13.57 -3.10
CA GLN A 280 3.36 13.27 -4.02
C GLN A 280 3.61 14.42 -5.00
N MET A 281 2.58 15.07 -5.52
CA MET A 281 2.73 16.22 -6.42
C MET A 281 3.25 17.46 -5.70
N LEU A 282 2.80 17.72 -4.47
CA LEU A 282 3.33 18.82 -3.65
C LEU A 282 4.82 18.65 -3.34
N ASP A 283 5.25 17.41 -3.07
CA ASP A 283 6.65 17.10 -2.78
C ASP A 283 7.53 17.12 -4.04
N HIS A 284 7.12 16.41 -5.10
CA HIS A 284 7.93 16.23 -6.30
C HIS A 284 7.88 17.42 -7.27
N THR A 285 6.72 18.05 -7.44
CA THR A 285 6.55 19.16 -8.40
C THR A 285 6.79 20.50 -7.75
N PHE A 286 6.26 20.71 -6.54
CA PHE A 286 6.35 22.00 -5.86
C PHE A 286 7.47 22.09 -4.83
N GLN A 287 8.07 20.97 -4.39
CA GLN A 287 9.00 20.95 -3.24
C GLN A 287 8.43 21.70 -2.02
N TRP A 288 7.12 21.58 -1.80
CA TRP A 288 6.36 22.35 -0.79
C TRP A 288 6.36 23.87 -0.97
N ASN A 289 6.89 24.39 -2.08
CA ASN A 289 6.89 25.80 -2.43
C ASN A 289 5.81 26.12 -3.48
N LEU A 290 4.73 26.74 -3.01
CA LEU A 290 3.58 27.08 -3.85
C LEU A 290 3.82 28.27 -4.78
N THR A 291 4.91 29.03 -4.63
CA THR A 291 5.20 30.15 -5.53
C THR A 291 5.42 29.69 -6.97
N GLY A 292 5.81 28.43 -7.16
CA GLY A 292 5.93 27.81 -8.48
C GLY A 292 4.61 27.77 -9.26
N PHE A 293 3.46 27.90 -8.58
CA PHE A 293 2.16 27.87 -9.23
C PHE A 293 1.95 29.03 -10.21
N ASP A 294 2.40 30.23 -9.83
CA ASP A 294 2.18 31.45 -10.60
C ASP A 294 3.00 31.48 -11.90
N PHE A 295 4.09 30.71 -11.97
CA PHE A 295 4.98 30.64 -13.12
C PHE A 295 4.57 29.57 -14.15
N MET A 296 3.53 28.77 -13.87
CA MET A 296 3.07 27.74 -14.80
C MET A 296 2.16 28.30 -15.89
N ILE A 297 2.08 27.58 -17.01
CA ILE A 297 1.16 27.88 -18.11
C ILE A 297 -0.29 27.85 -17.60
N PRO A 298 -1.17 28.79 -18.01
CA PRO A 298 -2.57 28.86 -17.56
C PRO A 298 -3.36 27.55 -17.69
N GLN A 299 -3.05 26.72 -18.69
CA GLN A 299 -3.65 25.40 -18.86
C GLN A 299 -3.34 24.47 -17.67
N HIS A 300 -2.08 24.41 -17.23
CA HIS A 300 -1.66 23.58 -16.11
C HIS A 300 -2.20 24.12 -14.79
N GLN A 301 -2.25 25.44 -14.62
CA GLN A 301 -2.92 26.08 -13.49
C GLN A 301 -4.39 25.67 -13.41
N GLY A 302 -5.13 25.75 -14.53
CA GLY A 302 -6.51 25.30 -14.63
C GLY A 302 -6.69 23.81 -14.31
N GLY A 303 -5.75 22.98 -14.78
CA GLY A 303 -5.70 21.55 -14.44
C GLY A 303 -5.55 21.32 -12.94
N ILE A 304 -4.59 21.98 -12.28
CA ILE A 304 -4.35 21.84 -10.83
C ILE A 304 -5.53 22.36 -10.02
N ILE A 305 -6.14 23.48 -10.41
CA ILE A 305 -7.36 24.01 -9.77
C ILE A 305 -8.50 22.99 -9.88
N ALA A 306 -8.73 22.41 -11.06
CA ALA A 306 -9.74 21.38 -11.25
C ALA A 306 -9.48 20.15 -10.36
N GLY A 307 -8.22 19.72 -10.23
CA GLY A 307 -7.83 18.62 -9.34
C GLY A 307 -8.05 18.95 -7.87
N GLY A 308 -7.68 20.16 -7.43
CA GLY A 308 -7.91 20.64 -6.07
C GLY A 308 -9.40 20.72 -5.71
N LEU A 309 -10.23 21.22 -6.64
CA LEU A 309 -11.70 21.24 -6.47
C LEU A 309 -12.30 19.84 -6.43
N ALA A 310 -11.84 18.92 -7.30
CA ALA A 310 -12.26 17.52 -7.26
C ALA A 310 -11.92 16.89 -5.91
N PHE A 311 -10.70 17.09 -5.43
CA PHE A 311 -10.25 16.60 -4.13
C PHE A 311 -11.10 17.15 -2.97
N LEU A 312 -11.36 18.47 -2.95
CA LEU A 312 -12.20 19.12 -1.96
C LEU A 312 -13.61 18.52 -1.96
N LEU A 313 -14.20 18.31 -3.13
CA LEU A 313 -15.52 17.68 -3.25
C LEU A 313 -15.54 16.24 -2.76
N MET A 314 -14.42 15.50 -2.80
CA MET A 314 -14.32 14.13 -2.29
C MET A 314 -14.22 14.05 -0.75
N VAL A 315 -13.73 15.09 -0.07
CA VAL A 315 -13.59 15.15 1.40
C VAL A 315 -14.90 14.83 2.14
N PRO A 316 -16.05 15.49 1.86
CA PRO A 316 -17.29 15.19 2.57
C PRO A 316 -17.80 13.76 2.30
N LEU A 317 -17.51 13.17 1.14
CA LEU A 317 -17.88 11.77 0.85
C LEU A 317 -17.08 10.80 1.73
N ALA A 318 -15.78 11.06 1.90
CA ALA A 318 -14.91 10.25 2.73
C ALA A 318 -15.30 10.35 4.22
N ILE A 319 -15.51 11.57 4.72
CA ILE A 319 -15.90 11.81 6.13
C ILE A 319 -17.27 11.19 6.43
N THR A 320 -18.22 11.25 5.49
CA THR A 320 -19.56 10.68 5.69
C THR A 320 -19.64 9.18 5.40
N SER A 321 -18.48 8.51 5.23
CA SER A 321 -18.38 7.07 4.97
C SER A 321 -18.38 6.21 6.25
N PHE A 322 -18.57 6.79 7.45
CA PHE A 322 -18.76 6.02 8.68
C PHE A 322 -20.23 5.64 8.91
N ASP A 323 -20.50 4.45 9.45
CA ASP A 323 -21.87 3.96 9.69
C ASP A 323 -22.67 4.88 10.63
N LYS A 324 -22.01 5.41 11.67
CA LYS A 324 -22.63 6.33 12.62
C LYS A 324 -23.11 7.62 11.92
N ILE A 325 -22.30 8.18 11.04
CA ILE A 325 -22.60 9.43 10.32
C ILE A 325 -23.63 9.18 9.21
N GLN A 326 -23.54 8.03 8.53
CA GLN A 326 -24.54 7.61 7.54
C GLN A 326 -25.93 7.48 8.17
N ASN A 327 -26.03 6.84 9.34
CA ASN A 327 -27.30 6.66 10.03
C ASN A 327 -27.86 7.99 10.57
N GLN A 328 -27.00 8.92 10.97
CA GLN A 328 -27.41 10.26 11.44
C GLN A 328 -27.88 11.18 10.31
N LEU A 329 -27.20 11.16 9.16
CA LEU A 329 -27.49 12.05 8.04
C LEU A 329 -28.69 11.61 7.19
N GLY A 330 -29.06 10.34 7.22
CA GLY A 330 -30.22 9.79 6.52
C GLY A 330 -30.31 10.22 5.06
N ILE A 331 -31.26 11.11 4.74
CA ILE A 331 -31.52 11.62 3.38
C ILE A 331 -30.40 12.54 2.89
N LEU A 332 -29.80 13.34 3.78
CA LEU A 332 -28.71 14.26 3.45
C LEU A 332 -27.46 13.52 3.00
N TRP A 333 -27.22 12.32 3.53
CA TRP A 333 -26.11 11.45 3.13
C TRP A 333 -26.10 11.18 1.62
N ARG A 334 -27.29 10.94 1.04
CA ARG A 334 -27.45 10.70 -0.40
C ARG A 334 -27.15 11.96 -1.20
N ARG A 335 -27.54 13.15 -0.73
CA ARG A 335 -27.23 14.43 -1.40
C ARG A 335 -25.72 14.69 -1.42
N ILE A 336 -25.03 14.43 -0.30
CA ILE A 336 -23.57 14.56 -0.21
C ILE A 336 -22.88 13.61 -1.19
N HIS A 337 -23.33 12.36 -1.29
CA HIS A 337 -22.74 11.39 -2.21
C HIS A 337 -23.06 11.66 -3.70
N LEU A 338 -23.94 12.60 -4.03
CA LEU A 338 -24.11 13.08 -5.41
C LEU A 338 -22.94 13.97 -5.86
N LEU A 339 -22.19 14.56 -4.92
CA LEU A 339 -20.96 15.31 -5.22
C LEU A 339 -19.87 14.44 -5.86
N ALA A 340 -19.99 13.12 -5.80
CA ALA A 340 -19.10 12.19 -6.51
C ALA A 340 -19.08 12.43 -8.03
N VAL A 341 -20.18 12.93 -8.59
CA VAL A 341 -20.34 13.16 -10.04
C VAL A 341 -19.57 14.40 -10.49
N PRO A 342 -19.77 15.60 -9.91
CA PRO A 342 -18.94 16.75 -10.24
C PRO A 342 -17.47 16.52 -9.87
N ALA A 343 -17.17 15.80 -8.79
CA ALA A 343 -15.79 15.41 -8.47
C ALA A 343 -15.14 14.56 -9.58
N PHE A 344 -15.88 13.58 -10.13
CA PHE A 344 -15.40 12.78 -11.26
C PHE A 344 -15.16 13.61 -12.52
N ILE A 345 -16.09 14.50 -12.87
CA ILE A 345 -15.95 15.38 -14.05
C ILE A 345 -14.70 16.26 -13.90
N LEU A 346 -14.52 16.88 -12.74
CA LEU A 346 -13.36 17.73 -12.45
C LEU A 346 -12.04 16.93 -12.46
N ALA A 347 -12.04 15.70 -11.95
CA ALA A 347 -10.87 14.81 -12.00
C ALA A 347 -10.49 14.42 -13.44
N VAL A 348 -11.48 14.19 -14.31
CA VAL A 348 -11.24 13.94 -15.74
C VAL A 348 -10.68 15.20 -16.41
N ILE A 349 -11.24 16.39 -16.15
CA ILE A 349 -10.73 17.67 -16.67
C ILE A 349 -9.28 17.89 -16.22
N HIS A 350 -8.99 17.69 -14.93
CA HIS A 350 -7.63 17.74 -14.37
C HIS A 350 -6.66 16.83 -15.14
N THR A 351 -7.06 15.58 -15.38
CA THR A 351 -6.24 14.59 -16.11
C THR A 351 -5.98 15.01 -17.55
N LEU A 352 -6.98 15.61 -18.21
CA LEU A 352 -6.87 16.07 -19.59
C LEU A 352 -6.01 17.32 -19.74
N LEU A 353 -6.12 18.27 -18.80
CA LEU A 353 -5.39 19.55 -18.86
C LEU A 353 -3.92 19.39 -18.49
N ILE A 354 -3.59 18.51 -17.55
CA ILE A 354 -2.20 18.24 -17.14
C ILE A 354 -1.52 17.25 -18.10
N GLY A 355 -2.27 16.28 -18.64
CA GLY A 355 -1.74 15.27 -19.56
C GLY A 355 -0.84 14.24 -18.86
N SER A 356 -0.53 13.12 -19.55
CA SER A 356 0.35 12.07 -19.01
C SER A 356 1.85 12.38 -19.11
N ASN A 357 2.22 13.48 -19.78
CA ASN A 357 3.60 13.90 -19.96
C ASN A 357 3.75 15.28 -19.32
N TYR A 358 4.43 15.33 -18.17
CA TYR A 358 4.62 16.53 -17.36
C TYR A 358 5.51 17.62 -18.00
N LEU A 359 5.78 17.55 -19.31
CA LEU A 359 6.59 18.52 -20.03
C LEU A 359 6.05 18.70 -21.45
N GLY A 360 5.22 19.72 -21.64
CA GLY A 360 5.31 20.71 -22.73
C GLY A 360 5.50 20.27 -24.18
N GLY A 361 5.20 19.02 -24.55
CA GLY A 361 5.27 18.58 -25.94
C GLY A 361 3.92 18.74 -26.64
N PHE A 362 3.78 19.76 -27.50
CA PHE A 362 2.69 19.85 -28.50
C PHE A 362 2.76 18.76 -29.59
N GLU A 363 3.70 17.83 -29.46
CA GLU A 363 3.78 16.60 -30.23
C GLU A 363 2.60 15.68 -29.83
N LEU A 364 1.42 15.94 -30.40
CA LEU A 364 0.28 15.04 -30.32
C LEU A 364 0.60 13.74 -31.07
N THR A 365 1.43 12.89 -30.45
CA THR A 365 1.63 11.52 -30.91
C THR A 365 0.26 10.83 -30.97
N LEU A 366 0.03 10.03 -32.02
CA LEU A 366 -1.22 9.29 -32.23
C LEU A 366 -1.70 8.56 -30.96
N MET A 367 -0.77 8.04 -30.17
CA MET A 367 -1.04 7.34 -28.90
C MET A 367 -1.66 8.24 -27.82
N ILE A 368 -1.27 9.52 -27.73
CA ILE A 368 -1.86 10.47 -26.77
C ILE A 368 -3.30 10.80 -27.19
N LYS A 369 -3.54 11.05 -28.50
CA LYS A 369 -4.90 11.25 -29.04
C LYS A 369 -5.82 10.07 -28.73
N ILE A 370 -5.33 8.85 -28.92
CA ILE A 370 -6.08 7.62 -28.61
C ILE A 370 -6.39 7.52 -27.11
N ARG A 371 -5.41 7.77 -26.23
CA ARG A 371 -5.62 7.73 -24.77
C ARG A 371 -6.64 8.77 -24.30
N VAL A 372 -6.58 9.98 -24.81
CA VAL A 372 -7.54 11.05 -24.52
C VAL A 372 -8.94 10.68 -25.02
N ALA A 373 -9.06 10.20 -26.26
CA ALA A 373 -10.32 9.76 -26.83
C ALA A 373 -10.96 8.61 -26.02
N LEU A 374 -10.14 7.64 -25.60
CA LEU A 374 -10.60 6.52 -24.77
C LEU A 374 -11.05 6.98 -23.39
N LEU A 375 -10.33 7.90 -22.74
CA LEU A 375 -10.72 8.45 -21.44
C LEU A 375 -12.04 9.23 -21.53
N LEU A 376 -12.23 10.04 -22.57
CA LEU A 376 -13.47 10.77 -22.82
C LEU A 376 -14.64 9.82 -23.10
N LEU A 377 -14.43 8.80 -23.95
CA LEU A 377 -15.43 7.77 -24.23
C LEU A 377 -15.83 7.03 -22.95
N LEU A 378 -14.86 6.58 -22.17
CA LEU A 378 -15.09 5.88 -20.90
C LEU A 378 -15.87 6.77 -19.93
N SER A 379 -15.50 8.04 -19.80
CA SER A 379 -16.18 9.01 -18.93
C SER A 379 -17.62 9.26 -19.36
N LEU A 380 -17.85 9.39 -20.68
CA LEU A 380 -19.19 9.50 -21.25
C LEU A 380 -20.03 8.26 -20.94
N VAL A 381 -19.48 7.07 -21.15
CA VAL A 381 -20.15 5.79 -20.86
C VAL A 381 -20.52 5.69 -19.37
N VAL A 382 -19.62 6.05 -18.46
CA VAL A 382 -19.86 6.08 -17.01
C VAL A 382 -21.04 6.97 -16.65
N LEU A 383 -21.12 8.17 -17.25
CA LEU A 383 -22.21 9.11 -17.01
C LEU A 383 -23.52 8.61 -17.63
N LEU A 384 -23.49 8.14 -18.88
CA LEU A 384 -24.67 7.64 -19.61
C LEU A 384 -25.32 6.42 -18.93
N ILE A 385 -24.51 5.47 -18.46
CA ILE A 385 -24.98 4.28 -17.74
C ILE A 385 -25.77 4.63 -16.47
N ARG A 386 -25.65 5.85 -15.94
CA ARG A 386 -26.41 6.30 -14.77
C ARG A 386 -27.80 6.84 -15.11
N TYR A 387 -28.11 7.10 -16.38
CA TYR A 387 -29.42 7.56 -16.82
C TYR A 387 -30.32 6.40 -17.23
N GLN A 388 -31.54 6.37 -16.69
CA GLN A 388 -32.52 5.31 -16.98
C GLN A 388 -32.92 5.25 -18.46
N THR A 389 -32.94 6.39 -19.15
CA THR A 389 -33.27 6.53 -20.57
C THR A 389 -32.32 5.77 -21.48
N VAL A 390 -31.04 5.69 -21.12
CA VAL A 390 -30.01 4.95 -21.87
C VAL A 390 -30.30 3.45 -21.82
N TRP A 391 -30.63 2.92 -20.64
CA TRP A 391 -30.99 1.50 -20.49
C TRP A 391 -32.28 1.14 -21.21
N SER A 392 -33.25 2.07 -21.32
CA SER A 392 -34.45 1.84 -22.13
C SER A 392 -34.17 1.86 -23.62
N PHE A 393 -33.26 2.70 -24.10
CA PHE A 393 -32.87 2.75 -25.50
C PHE A 393 -32.26 1.42 -25.99
N PHE A 394 -31.44 0.78 -25.16
CA PHE A 394 -30.88 -0.54 -25.45
C PHE A 394 -31.82 -1.73 -25.13
N GLY A 395 -33.06 -1.49 -24.71
CA GLY A 395 -34.00 -2.56 -24.32
C GLY A 395 -33.65 -3.29 -23.01
N LEU A 396 -32.62 -2.85 -22.29
CA LEU A 396 -32.08 -3.48 -21.08
C LEU A 396 -32.68 -2.91 -19.78
N LYS A 397 -33.90 -2.35 -19.83
CA LYS A 397 -34.58 -1.74 -18.66
C LYS A 397 -34.67 -2.70 -17.45
N LYS A 398 -34.75 -4.01 -17.70
CA LYS A 398 -34.75 -5.07 -16.67
C LYS A 398 -33.41 -5.23 -15.94
N LEU A 399 -32.31 -4.63 -16.40
CA LEU A 399 -31.00 -4.68 -15.75
C LEU A 399 -30.67 -3.41 -14.95
N TYR A 400 -31.39 -2.31 -15.19
CA TYR A 400 -31.19 -1.06 -14.45
C TYR A 400 -31.77 -1.14 -13.03
N VAL A 401 -30.93 -0.86 -12.03
CA VAL A 401 -31.35 -0.69 -10.64
C VAL A 401 -31.54 0.79 -10.37
N ALA A 402 -32.80 1.24 -10.46
CA ALA A 402 -33.15 2.61 -10.11
C ALA A 402 -32.76 2.91 -8.66
N PRO A 403 -32.28 4.12 -8.38
CA PRO A 403 -32.00 4.49 -7.01
C PRO A 403 -33.34 4.57 -6.26
N LEU A 404 -33.47 3.82 -5.16
CA LEU A 404 -34.70 3.63 -4.39
C LEU A 404 -35.52 4.94 -4.36
N LYS A 405 -36.76 4.89 -4.88
CA LYS A 405 -37.74 5.96 -4.70
C LYS A 405 -37.98 6.08 -3.20
N GLN A 406 -37.73 7.27 -2.66
CA GLN A 406 -38.07 7.57 -1.27
C GLN A 406 -39.60 7.63 -1.19
N LYS A 407 -40.16 6.94 -0.19
CA LYS A 407 -41.44 7.34 0.40
C LYS A 407 -41.18 8.55 1.28
#